data_AF-A0A9Q1BDA6-F1
#
_entry.id   AF-A0A9Q1BDA6-F1
#
_cell.length_a   1.000
_cell.length_b   1.000
_cell.length_c   1.000
_cell.angle_alpha   90.00
_cell.angle_beta   90.00
_cell.angle_gamma   90.00
#
_symmetry.space_group_name_H-M   'P 1'
#
loop_
_entity.id
_entity.type
_entity.pdbx_description
1 polymer ?
#
loop_
_entity_poly.entity_id
_entity_poly.type
_entity_poly.pdbx_seq_one_letter_code
_entity_poly.pdbx_strand_id
1 'polypeptide(L)'
;MRFITPPVYSMQYSTDNSMASKTASCLVRNFILVRGIPTCLVKAGEVEEKEKSRTSAQTLFLIIPGNPGVVDFYDKFQTELFSLSEGAVPVWGVSHAGHMELPKDMKSDEGDLYDLEDQINHKIAFIEDHVPENTQLILIGHSIGCYIILEIMRRKPKLQIQKGLLLFPTIERMASTPNGIFAKPLALYFRWVAFLFCSLAYYLPTSVKQYLLGLHLSGKNMNPTAPASAVTLFNPHCLNNLIYMGGLEMLQVTEPDVLTIEKNLERLMFYYGRTDKWCPIEFYEDMKNKFPEGNILLDSKGMNHAFCLKSSCEMAEVIWNWMKKEV
;
A
#
# COMPACT_ATOMS: atom_id res chain seq x y z
N MET A 1 2.82 -37.77 14.30
CA MET A 1 2.81 -37.46 12.86
C MET A 1 3.64 -36.21 12.65
N ARG A 2 4.66 -36.28 11.79
CA ARG A 2 5.59 -35.17 11.53
C ARG A 2 4.85 -34.07 10.77
N PHE A 3 4.92 -32.84 11.27
CA PHE A 3 4.43 -31.65 10.58
C PHE A 3 5.34 -31.37 9.38
N ILE A 4 4.76 -31.40 8.18
CA ILE A 4 5.42 -31.03 6.93
C ILE A 4 5.08 -29.56 6.69
N THR A 5 6.08 -28.69 6.76
CA THR A 5 6.00 -27.30 6.32
C THR A 5 5.78 -27.25 4.79
N PRO A 6 4.90 -26.38 4.27
CA PRO A 6 4.72 -26.24 2.83
C PRO A 6 5.94 -25.54 2.19
N PRO A 7 6.22 -25.79 0.89
CA PRO A 7 7.38 -25.25 0.20
C PRO A 7 7.23 -23.74 -0.05
N VAL A 8 8.32 -22.99 0.17
CA VAL A 8 8.49 -21.59 -0.22
C VAL A 8 8.87 -21.56 -1.71
N TYR A 9 8.06 -20.90 -2.53
CA TYR A 9 8.35 -20.71 -3.96
C TYR A 9 9.08 -19.38 -4.17
N SER A 10 10.40 -19.43 -4.39
CA SER A 10 11.19 -18.27 -4.80
C SER A 10 11.45 -18.32 -6.31
N MET A 11 11.04 -17.28 -7.06
CA MET A 11 11.49 -17.07 -8.44
C MET A 11 12.50 -15.91 -8.48
N GLN A 12 13.76 -16.21 -8.80
CA GLN A 12 14.78 -15.21 -9.11
C GLN A 12 14.85 -15.02 -10.63
N TYR A 13 14.68 -13.79 -11.11
CA TYR A 13 15.06 -13.41 -12.47
C TYR A 13 16.45 -12.78 -12.44
N SER A 14 17.42 -13.42 -13.10
CA SER A 14 18.78 -12.92 -13.28
C SER A 14 18.86 -12.13 -14.59
N THR A 15 19.39 -10.90 -14.53
CA THR A 15 19.84 -10.15 -15.71
C THR A 15 21.34 -9.92 -15.62
N ASP A 16 22.02 -10.23 -16.71
CA ASP A 16 23.47 -10.47 -16.80
C ASP A 16 24.35 -9.21 -16.77
N ASN A 17 25.62 -9.48 -16.48
CA ASN A 17 26.77 -8.63 -16.17
C ASN A 17 27.01 -7.34 -16.99
N SER A 18 27.22 -6.22 -16.27
CA SER A 18 28.40 -5.35 -16.47
C SER A 18 28.72 -4.54 -15.20
N MET A 19 30.01 -4.33 -14.92
CA MET A 19 30.57 -3.68 -13.73
C MET A 19 30.22 -2.19 -13.63
N ALA A 20 29.00 -1.86 -13.21
CA ALA A 20 28.63 -0.52 -12.76
C ALA A 20 27.63 -0.58 -11.58
N SER A 21 28.10 -0.09 -10.43
CA SER A 21 27.33 0.32 -9.24
C SER A 21 26.65 -0.77 -8.38
N LYS A 22 27.35 -1.17 -7.32
CA LYS A 22 26.85 -1.92 -6.16
C LYS A 22 25.87 -1.09 -5.33
N THR A 23 24.59 -1.02 -5.72
CA THR A 23 23.43 -0.63 -4.87
C THR A 23 22.10 -0.91 -5.59
N ALA A 24 21.95 -2.04 -6.26
CA ALA A 24 20.62 -2.51 -6.67
C ALA A 24 20.04 -3.33 -5.52
N SER A 25 19.21 -2.72 -4.67
CA SER A 25 18.44 -3.49 -3.68
C SER A 25 17.46 -4.40 -4.45
N CYS A 26 17.65 -5.71 -4.36
CA CYS A 26 16.79 -6.67 -5.04
C CYS A 26 15.50 -6.81 -4.21
N LEU A 27 14.42 -6.15 -4.64
CA LEU A 27 13.10 -6.41 -4.09
C LEU A 27 12.75 -7.90 -4.27
N VAL A 28 12.47 -8.59 -3.17
CA VAL A 28 12.03 -9.98 -3.18
C VAL A 28 10.51 -10.01 -3.13
N ARG A 29 9.88 -10.69 -4.10
CA ARG A 29 8.41 -10.82 -4.18
C ARG A 29 8.02 -12.26 -3.96
N ASN A 30 7.10 -12.48 -3.03
CA ASN A 30 6.55 -13.80 -2.75
C ASN A 30 5.04 -13.71 -2.55
N PHE A 31 4.33 -14.74 -2.98
CA PHE A 31 2.95 -14.96 -2.54
C PHE A 31 2.96 -15.83 -1.29
N ILE A 32 2.31 -15.34 -0.24
CA ILE A 32 2.12 -16.04 1.04
C ILE A 32 0.63 -16.23 1.31
N LEU A 33 0.28 -17.11 2.24
CA LEU A 33 -1.10 -17.29 2.68
C LEU A 33 -1.31 -16.58 4.02
N VAL A 34 -2.15 -15.55 4.02
CA VAL A 34 -2.60 -14.90 5.26
C VAL A 34 -3.94 -15.51 5.63
N ARG A 35 -3.93 -16.45 6.58
CA ARG A 35 -5.12 -17.22 7.03
C ARG A 35 -5.91 -17.82 5.85
N GLY A 36 -5.19 -18.37 4.88
CA GLY A 36 -5.76 -18.99 3.68
C GLY A 36 -5.88 -18.06 2.47
N ILE A 37 -5.72 -16.74 2.64
CA ILE A 37 -5.85 -15.76 1.56
C ILE A 37 -4.49 -15.54 0.86
N PRO A 38 -4.34 -15.87 -0.43
CA PRO A 38 -3.12 -15.58 -1.19
C PRO A 38 -2.84 -14.08 -1.25
N THR A 39 -1.63 -13.70 -0.85
CA THR A 39 -1.24 -12.29 -0.67
C THR A 39 0.16 -12.07 -1.20
N CYS A 40 0.32 -11.10 -2.10
CA CYS A 40 1.65 -10.68 -2.54
C CYS A 40 2.31 -9.81 -1.45
N LEU A 41 3.51 -10.23 -1.04
CA LEU A 41 4.43 -9.54 -0.14
C LEU A 41 5.69 -9.17 -0.90
N VAL A 42 6.06 -7.89 -0.87
CA VAL A 42 7.29 -7.37 -1.46
C VAL A 42 8.22 -6.90 -0.35
N LYS A 43 9.44 -7.43 -0.31
CA LYS A 43 10.43 -7.13 0.74
C LYS A 43 11.68 -6.46 0.16
N ALA A 44 12.13 -5.41 0.82
CA ALA A 44 13.47 -4.84 0.70
C ALA A 44 14.17 -5.07 2.05
N GLY A 45 15.08 -6.04 2.09
CA GLY A 45 15.67 -6.51 3.35
C GLY A 45 14.77 -7.48 4.14
N GLU A 46 15.40 -8.25 5.01
CA GLU A 46 14.71 -9.21 5.89
C GLU A 46 14.65 -8.68 7.33
N VAL A 47 13.62 -9.08 8.05
CA VAL A 47 13.56 -8.93 9.50
C VAL A 47 14.15 -10.20 10.09
N GLU A 48 15.21 -10.06 10.87
CA GLU A 48 15.89 -11.21 11.46
C GLU A 48 14.99 -11.80 12.57
N GLU A 49 14.64 -13.08 12.46
CA GLU A 49 14.16 -13.86 13.61
C GLU A 49 15.34 -14.03 14.58
N LYS A 50 15.55 -13.04 15.46
CA LYS A 50 16.75 -12.98 16.30
C LYS A 50 16.88 -14.20 17.21
N GLU A 51 18.10 -14.74 17.29
CA GLU A 51 18.57 -15.46 18.48
C GLU A 51 18.46 -14.55 19.72
N LYS A 52 18.15 -15.14 20.87
CA LYS A 52 17.76 -14.51 22.16
C LYS A 52 18.73 -13.45 22.77
N SER A 53 19.77 -12.99 22.06
CA SER A 53 20.88 -12.20 22.60
C SER A 53 20.86 -10.69 22.28
N ARG A 54 20.08 -10.22 21.29
CA ARG A 54 19.96 -8.77 20.99
C ARG A 54 18.83 -8.14 21.81
N THR A 55 19.17 -7.16 22.64
CA THR A 55 18.24 -6.47 23.57
C THR A 55 17.36 -5.41 22.91
N SER A 56 17.66 -4.93 21.70
CA SER A 56 16.87 -3.92 20.99
C SER A 56 15.95 -4.53 19.93
N ALA A 57 14.70 -4.04 19.88
CA ALA A 57 13.74 -4.39 18.84
C ALA A 57 14.22 -3.89 17.47
N GLN A 58 13.91 -4.62 16.40
CA GLN A 58 14.23 -4.21 15.03
C GLN A 58 13.10 -3.35 14.47
N THR A 59 13.42 -2.27 13.76
CA THR A 59 12.41 -1.43 13.10
C THR A 59 12.07 -1.98 11.71
N LEU A 60 10.79 -1.95 11.34
CA LEU A 60 10.29 -2.33 10.02
C LEU A 60 9.37 -1.23 9.48
N PHE A 61 9.65 -0.75 8.26
CA PHE A 61 8.67 0.02 7.50
C PHE A 61 7.69 -0.94 6.83
N LEU A 62 6.39 -0.81 7.12
CA LEU A 62 5.34 -1.63 6.53
C LEU A 62 4.37 -0.76 5.73
N ILE A 63 4.38 -0.92 4.41
CA ILE A 63 3.54 -0.18 3.47
C ILE A 63 2.17 -0.86 3.36
N ILE A 64 1.13 -0.09 3.66
CA ILE A 64 -0.28 -0.42 3.44
C ILE A 64 -0.75 0.40 2.22
N PRO A 65 -1.04 -0.26 1.08
CA PRO A 65 -1.32 0.43 -0.17
C PRO A 65 -2.68 1.15 -0.13
N GLY A 66 -2.93 1.96 -1.16
CA GLY A 66 -4.24 2.55 -1.41
C GLY A 66 -5.14 1.62 -2.23
N ASN A 67 -6.19 2.20 -2.84
CA ASN A 67 -7.01 1.53 -3.85
C ASN A 67 -6.69 2.16 -5.22
N PRO A 68 -6.05 1.44 -6.17
CA PRO A 68 -5.80 -0.01 -6.19
C PRO A 68 -4.71 -0.48 -5.22
N GLY A 69 -4.93 -1.66 -4.65
CA GLY A 69 -4.04 -2.31 -3.67
C GLY A 69 -2.92 -3.14 -4.27
N VAL A 70 -2.45 -2.75 -5.45
CA VAL A 70 -1.36 -3.39 -6.19
C VAL A 70 -0.04 -2.89 -5.60
N VAL A 71 0.65 -3.77 -4.87
CA VAL A 71 1.85 -3.41 -4.11
C VAL A 71 3.03 -3.00 -5.01
N ASP A 72 3.08 -3.50 -6.25
CA ASP A 72 4.16 -3.19 -7.19
C ASP A 72 4.21 -1.70 -7.59
N PHE A 73 3.12 -0.95 -7.42
CA PHE A 73 3.15 0.50 -7.62
C PHE A 73 4.15 1.20 -6.69
N TYR A 74 4.47 0.59 -5.55
CA TYR A 74 5.34 1.14 -4.53
C TYR A 74 6.79 0.68 -4.67
N ASP A 75 7.13 -0.15 -5.65
CA ASP A 75 8.48 -0.71 -5.81
C ASP A 75 9.59 0.35 -5.77
N LYS A 76 9.42 1.41 -6.55
CA LYS A 76 10.40 2.51 -6.62
C LYS A 76 10.51 3.26 -5.30
N PHE A 77 9.38 3.52 -4.65
CA PHE A 77 9.32 4.16 -3.33
C PHE A 77 9.99 3.29 -2.26
N GLN A 78 9.70 1.99 -2.25
CA GLN A 78 10.27 1.00 -1.34
C GLN A 78 11.79 0.87 -1.53
N THR A 79 12.23 0.81 -2.78
CA THR A 79 13.66 0.73 -3.18
C THR A 79 14.41 1.96 -2.71
N GLU A 80 13.86 3.15 -2.95
CA GLU A 80 14.46 4.41 -2.55
C GLU A 80 14.55 4.52 -1.03
N LEU A 81 13.45 4.24 -0.32
CA LEU A 81 13.42 4.34 1.14
C LEU A 81 14.41 3.37 1.80
N PHE A 82 14.50 2.14 1.30
CA PHE A 82 15.50 1.17 1.76
C PHE A 82 16.94 1.66 1.50
N SER A 83 17.19 2.24 0.31
CA SER A 83 18.50 2.77 -0.06
C SER A 83 18.90 3.99 0.77
N LEU A 84 17.96 4.89 1.06
CA LEU A 84 18.17 6.05 1.93
C LEU A 84 18.50 5.65 3.37
N SER A 85 18.00 4.50 3.83
CA SER A 85 18.39 3.89 5.10
C SER A 85 19.75 3.17 5.07
N GLU A 86 20.46 3.21 3.94
CA GLU A 86 21.69 2.45 3.69
C GLU A 86 21.49 0.93 3.91
N GLY A 87 20.26 0.45 3.71
CA GLY A 87 19.85 -0.93 3.96
C GLY A 87 19.68 -1.31 5.43
N ALA A 88 19.72 -0.34 6.36
CA ALA A 88 19.61 -0.58 7.80
C ALA A 88 18.18 -0.93 8.26
N VAL A 89 17.16 -0.38 7.60
CA VAL A 89 15.76 -0.59 7.99
C VAL A 89 15.01 -1.31 6.86
N PRO A 90 14.57 -2.56 7.07
CA PRO A 90 13.77 -3.26 6.07
C PRO A 90 12.49 -2.50 5.73
N VAL A 91 12.07 -2.61 4.47
CA VAL A 91 10.82 -2.03 3.97
C VAL A 91 10.01 -3.12 3.31
N TRP A 92 8.83 -3.41 3.85
CA TRP A 92 7.91 -4.42 3.34
C TRP A 92 6.63 -3.76 2.82
N GLY A 93 6.05 -4.30 1.76
CA GLY A 93 4.75 -3.89 1.23
C GLY A 93 3.80 -5.08 1.10
N VAL A 94 2.54 -4.89 1.49
CA VAL A 94 1.53 -5.97 1.49
C VAL A 94 0.37 -5.58 0.60
N SER A 95 0.16 -6.30 -0.50
CA SER A 95 -0.99 -6.09 -1.40
C SER A 95 -2.34 -6.27 -0.68
N HIS A 96 -3.38 -5.61 -1.18
CA HIS A 96 -4.76 -5.95 -0.78
C HIS A 96 -5.14 -7.34 -1.31
N ALA A 97 -5.91 -8.08 -0.52
CA ALA A 97 -6.45 -9.37 -0.93
C ALA A 97 -7.28 -9.20 -2.22
N GLY A 98 -7.09 -10.09 -3.18
CA GLY A 98 -7.77 -10.06 -4.47
C GLY A 98 -7.25 -9.00 -5.46
N HIS A 99 -6.35 -8.08 -5.08
CA HIS A 99 -5.89 -7.00 -5.97
C HIS A 99 -4.67 -7.37 -6.83
N MET A 100 -4.13 -8.57 -6.67
CA MET A 100 -2.99 -9.08 -7.43
C MET A 100 -3.39 -10.34 -8.21
N GLU A 101 -2.89 -10.47 -9.46
CA GLU A 101 -3.08 -11.69 -10.23
C GLU A 101 -2.24 -12.81 -9.58
N LEU A 102 -2.90 -13.93 -9.29
CA LEU A 102 -2.26 -15.05 -8.59
C LEU A 102 -1.32 -15.82 -9.53
N PRO A 103 -0.23 -16.39 -9.00
CA PRO A 103 0.54 -17.41 -9.70
C PRO A 103 -0.35 -18.59 -10.13
N LYS A 104 -0.02 -19.25 -11.26
CA LYS A 104 -0.85 -20.31 -11.86
C LYS A 104 -1.13 -21.51 -10.94
N ASP A 105 -0.24 -21.74 -9.98
CA ASP A 105 -0.27 -22.81 -8.99
C ASP A 105 -1.06 -22.44 -7.72
N MET A 106 -1.44 -21.17 -7.56
CA MET A 106 -2.33 -20.70 -6.51
C MET A 106 -3.73 -20.42 -7.05
N LYS A 107 -4.73 -20.65 -6.20
CA LYS A 107 -6.11 -20.31 -6.49
C LYS A 107 -6.70 -19.58 -5.29
N SER A 108 -7.51 -18.56 -5.56
CA SER A 108 -8.48 -18.06 -4.60
C SER A 108 -9.75 -18.90 -4.69
N ASP A 109 -10.61 -18.81 -3.69
CA ASP A 109 -11.93 -19.40 -3.81
C ASP A 109 -12.74 -18.62 -4.87
N GLU A 110 -13.61 -19.32 -5.60
CA GLU A 110 -14.38 -18.70 -6.67
C GLU A 110 -15.36 -17.66 -6.09
N GLY A 111 -15.20 -16.41 -6.52
CA GLY A 111 -16.11 -15.32 -6.11
C GLY A 111 -15.65 -14.52 -4.91
N ASP A 112 -14.43 -14.74 -4.42
CA ASP A 112 -13.83 -13.95 -3.35
C ASP A 112 -13.85 -12.46 -3.67
N LEU A 113 -14.70 -11.75 -2.94
CA LEU A 113 -14.80 -10.30 -2.92
C LEU A 113 -14.44 -9.83 -1.52
N TYR A 114 -13.40 -9.03 -1.43
CA TYR A 114 -12.89 -8.51 -0.17
C TYR A 114 -13.29 -7.05 -0.05
N ASP A 115 -14.08 -6.73 0.98
CA ASP A 115 -14.41 -5.34 1.29
C ASP A 115 -13.34 -4.66 2.17
N LEU A 116 -13.61 -3.42 2.57
CA LEU A 116 -12.69 -2.67 3.43
C LEU A 116 -12.48 -3.32 4.80
N GLU A 117 -13.52 -3.92 5.38
CA GLU A 117 -13.46 -4.63 6.67
C GLU A 117 -12.61 -5.90 6.54
N ASP A 118 -12.76 -6.64 5.45
CA ASP A 118 -11.91 -7.78 5.12
C ASP A 118 -10.44 -7.37 5.00
N GLN A 119 -10.15 -6.26 4.31
CA GLN A 119 -8.78 -5.76 4.19
C GLN A 119 -8.18 -5.33 5.54
N ILE A 120 -8.97 -4.72 6.42
CA ILE A 120 -8.52 -4.37 7.79
C ILE A 120 -8.14 -5.64 8.56
N ASN A 121 -9.04 -6.62 8.60
CA ASN A 121 -8.83 -7.88 9.30
C ASN A 121 -7.67 -8.68 8.69
N HIS A 122 -7.51 -8.62 7.37
CA HIS A 122 -6.40 -9.22 6.64
C HIS A 122 -5.05 -8.60 7.00
N LYS A 123 -4.94 -7.27 7.09
CA LYS A 123 -3.68 -6.61 7.46
C LYS A 123 -3.33 -6.84 8.94
N ILE A 124 -4.34 -6.89 9.82
CA ILE A 124 -4.15 -7.32 11.21
C ILE A 124 -3.60 -8.75 11.27
N ALA A 125 -4.23 -9.68 10.55
CA ALA A 125 -3.80 -11.08 10.50
C ALA A 125 -2.38 -11.22 9.93
N PHE A 126 -2.04 -10.46 8.89
CA PHE A 126 -0.68 -10.43 8.35
C PHE A 126 0.33 -10.00 9.42
N ILE A 127 0.06 -8.92 10.15
CA ILE A 127 0.97 -8.44 11.19
C ILE A 127 1.12 -9.48 12.31
N GLU A 128 0.03 -10.07 12.78
CA GLU A 128 0.06 -11.08 13.84
C GLU A 128 0.78 -12.38 13.43
N ASP A 129 0.60 -12.81 12.18
CA ASP A 129 1.03 -14.14 11.74
C ASP A 129 2.41 -14.12 11.03
N HIS A 130 2.84 -12.97 10.47
CA HIS A 130 4.02 -12.88 9.60
C HIS A 130 5.07 -11.83 10.01
N VAL A 131 4.76 -10.93 10.94
CA VAL A 131 5.76 -9.99 11.48
C VAL A 131 6.33 -10.55 12.79
N PRO A 132 7.66 -10.68 12.94
CA PRO A 132 8.24 -11.20 14.18
C PRO A 132 7.87 -10.35 15.41
N GLU A 133 7.60 -10.99 16.56
CA GLU A 133 7.11 -10.34 17.78
C GLU A 133 8.00 -9.20 18.32
N ASN A 134 9.31 -9.23 18.06
CA ASN A 134 10.27 -8.22 18.51
C ASN A 134 10.56 -7.14 17.43
N THR A 135 9.51 -6.74 16.71
CA THR A 135 9.59 -5.77 15.62
C THR A 135 8.79 -4.50 15.96
N GLN A 136 9.45 -3.34 15.92
CA GLN A 136 8.80 -2.04 15.97
C GLN A 136 8.35 -1.65 14.56
N LEU A 137 7.05 -1.38 14.40
CA LEU A 137 6.43 -1.08 13.12
C LEU A 137 6.34 0.43 12.90
N ILE A 138 6.82 0.88 11.75
CA ILE A 138 6.42 2.16 11.18
C ILE A 138 5.47 1.86 10.03
N LEU A 139 4.18 2.11 10.24
CA LEU A 139 3.15 1.85 9.24
C LEU A 139 3.09 3.03 8.27
N ILE A 140 3.16 2.76 6.97
CA ILE A 140 3.07 3.77 5.91
C ILE A 140 1.79 3.51 5.12
N GLY A 141 0.78 4.36 5.31
CA GLY A 141 -0.50 4.26 4.62
C GLY A 141 -0.53 5.23 3.46
N HIS A 142 -1.07 4.80 2.32
CA HIS A 142 -1.42 5.69 1.22
C HIS A 142 -2.93 5.65 0.99
N SER A 143 -3.58 6.81 0.82
CA SER A 143 -5.01 6.88 0.49
C SER A 143 -5.84 6.08 1.52
N ILE A 144 -6.66 5.11 1.09
CA ILE A 144 -7.42 4.23 1.99
C ILE A 144 -6.55 3.40 2.96
N GLY A 145 -5.29 3.14 2.61
CA GLY A 145 -4.33 2.49 3.51
C GLY A 145 -4.15 3.27 4.82
N CYS A 146 -4.39 4.58 4.82
CA CYS A 146 -4.39 5.40 6.03
C CYS A 146 -5.54 5.05 6.97
N TYR A 147 -6.74 4.83 6.42
CA TYR A 147 -7.91 4.39 7.20
C TYR A 147 -7.66 3.02 7.82
N ILE A 148 -7.07 2.10 7.05
CA ILE A 148 -6.69 0.77 7.55
C ILE A 148 -5.69 0.87 8.71
N ILE A 149 -4.71 1.77 8.65
CA ILE A 149 -3.77 1.99 9.76
C ILE A 149 -4.49 2.48 11.02
N LEU A 150 -5.39 3.47 10.90
CA LEU A 150 -6.16 3.95 12.04
C LEU A 150 -6.97 2.81 12.67
N GLU A 151 -7.61 1.97 11.86
CA GLU A 151 -8.35 0.81 12.34
C GLU A 151 -7.47 -0.25 13.00
N ILE A 152 -6.26 -0.51 12.49
CA ILE A 152 -5.27 -1.38 13.13
C ILE A 152 -4.90 -0.82 14.52
N MET A 153 -4.57 0.47 14.60
CA MET A 153 -4.18 1.12 15.86
C MET A 153 -5.33 1.14 16.89
N ARG A 154 -6.57 1.28 16.42
CA ARG A 154 -7.79 1.22 17.24
C ARG A 154 -8.04 -0.17 17.80
N ARG A 155 -8.06 -1.19 16.93
CA ARG A 155 -8.45 -2.57 17.27
C ARG A 155 -7.34 -3.35 17.97
N LYS A 156 -6.07 -3.02 17.69
CA LYS A 156 -4.90 -3.73 18.18
C LYS A 156 -3.89 -2.79 18.85
N PRO A 157 -4.28 -2.09 19.94
CA PRO A 157 -3.42 -1.10 20.60
C PRO A 157 -2.16 -1.69 21.25
N LYS A 158 -2.07 -3.02 21.38
CA LYS A 158 -0.91 -3.74 21.92
C LYS A 158 0.19 -4.01 20.88
N LEU A 159 -0.08 -3.79 19.58
CA LEU A 159 0.95 -3.93 18.56
C LEU A 159 2.02 -2.86 18.75
N GLN A 160 3.27 -3.26 18.51
CA GLN A 160 4.46 -2.41 18.63
C GLN A 160 4.55 -1.42 17.46
N ILE A 161 3.62 -0.46 17.38
CA ILE A 161 3.58 0.54 16.30
C ILE A 161 4.33 1.80 16.76
N GLN A 162 5.51 2.06 16.27
CA GLN A 162 6.24 3.28 16.63
C GLN A 162 5.57 4.53 16.06
N LYS A 163 5.28 4.52 14.75
CA LYS A 163 4.66 5.64 14.03
C LYS A 163 3.66 5.15 12.97
N GLY A 164 2.65 5.96 12.69
CA GLY A 164 1.78 5.83 11.52
C GLY A 164 1.94 7.04 10.59
N LEU A 165 2.47 6.82 9.39
CA LEU A 165 2.64 7.83 8.36
C LEU A 165 1.47 7.75 7.38
N LEU A 166 0.58 8.75 7.42
CA LEU A 166 -0.67 8.78 6.67
C LEU A 166 -0.51 9.71 5.46
N LEU A 167 -0.20 9.13 4.31
CA LEU A 167 0.09 9.86 3.07
C LEU A 167 -1.17 10.00 2.21
N PHE A 168 -1.55 11.25 1.93
CA PHE A 168 -2.77 11.60 1.21
C PHE A 168 -4.00 10.90 1.82
N PRO A 169 -4.31 11.20 3.10
CA PRO A 169 -5.14 10.34 3.94
C PRO A 169 -6.62 10.38 3.58
N THR A 170 -7.10 9.33 2.89
CA THR A 170 -8.52 9.11 2.61
C THR A 170 -9.18 8.45 3.82
N ILE A 171 -9.38 9.26 4.87
CA ILE A 171 -9.92 8.82 6.18
C ILE A 171 -11.31 9.39 6.50
N GLU A 172 -11.81 10.28 5.65
CA GLU A 172 -13.11 10.94 5.83
C GLU A 172 -13.67 11.43 4.49
N ARG A 173 -14.99 11.68 4.47
CA ARG A 173 -15.77 12.37 3.44
C ARG A 173 -15.46 11.93 2.00
N MET A 174 -15.05 10.69 1.79
CA MET A 174 -14.47 10.23 0.51
C MET A 174 -15.43 10.47 -0.67
N ALA A 175 -16.71 10.12 -0.50
CA ALA A 175 -17.74 10.28 -1.51
C ALA A 175 -18.06 11.74 -1.88
N SER A 176 -17.74 12.70 -1.01
CA SER A 176 -18.01 14.13 -1.20
C SER A 176 -16.84 14.86 -1.87
N THR A 177 -15.72 14.18 -2.08
CA THR A 177 -14.52 14.75 -2.71
C THR A 177 -14.74 14.94 -4.22
N PRO A 178 -13.98 15.83 -4.88
CA PRO A 178 -14.09 16.02 -6.33
C PRO A 178 -14.00 14.71 -7.11
N ASN A 179 -13.06 13.81 -6.79
CA ASN A 179 -12.98 12.51 -7.44
C ASN A 179 -14.06 11.53 -6.95
N GLY A 180 -14.41 11.57 -5.67
CA GLY A 180 -15.46 10.71 -5.08
C GLY A 180 -16.82 10.88 -5.74
N ILE A 181 -17.21 12.12 -6.06
CA ILE A 181 -18.48 12.42 -6.73
C ILE A 181 -18.56 11.75 -8.11
N PHE A 182 -17.47 11.72 -8.87
CA PHE A 182 -17.42 11.07 -10.18
C PHE A 182 -17.25 9.55 -10.09
N ALA A 183 -16.44 9.06 -9.14
CA ALA A 183 -16.12 7.64 -9.00
C ALA A 183 -17.24 6.83 -8.33
N LYS A 184 -18.00 7.43 -7.39
CA LYS A 184 -19.05 6.73 -6.63
C LYS A 184 -20.12 6.09 -7.52
N PRO A 185 -20.71 6.77 -8.52
CA PRO A 185 -21.69 6.14 -9.39
C PRO A 185 -21.12 4.95 -10.18
N LEU A 186 -19.87 5.09 -10.66
CA LEU A 186 -19.18 4.03 -11.38
C LEU A 186 -18.98 2.80 -10.49
N ALA A 187 -18.51 3.00 -9.26
CA ALA A 187 -18.23 1.92 -8.33
C ALA A 187 -19.49 1.23 -7.79
N LEU A 188 -20.55 1.98 -7.49
CA LEU A 188 -21.77 1.44 -6.90
C LEU A 188 -22.79 0.91 -7.91
N TYR A 189 -23.00 1.61 -9.04
CA TYR A 189 -24.10 1.32 -9.95
C TYR A 189 -23.65 0.73 -11.29
N PHE A 190 -22.45 1.07 -11.76
CA PHE A 190 -21.93 0.66 -13.07
C PHE A 190 -20.77 -0.34 -13.00
N ARG A 191 -20.55 -0.99 -11.85
CA ARG A 191 -19.49 -2.00 -11.67
C ARG A 191 -19.52 -3.11 -12.74
N TRP A 192 -20.72 -3.61 -13.08
CA TRP A 192 -20.89 -4.66 -14.07
C TRP A 192 -20.45 -4.22 -15.48
N VAL A 193 -20.55 -2.93 -15.81
CA VAL A 193 -20.07 -2.37 -17.07
C VAL A 193 -18.55 -2.44 -17.12
N ALA A 194 -17.87 -1.98 -16.06
CA ALA A 194 -16.42 -2.05 -15.95
C ALA A 194 -15.91 -3.49 -15.99
N PHE A 195 -16.61 -4.41 -15.30
CA PHE A 195 -16.31 -5.83 -15.32
C PHE A 195 -16.44 -6.45 -16.73
N LEU A 196 -17.50 -6.10 -17.47
CA LEU A 196 -17.71 -6.56 -18.84
C LEU A 196 -16.57 -6.12 -19.76
N PHE A 197 -16.25 -4.81 -19.78
CA PHE A 197 -15.19 -4.29 -20.63
C PHE A 197 -13.80 -4.83 -20.26
N CYS A 198 -13.53 -5.01 -18.97
CA CYS A 198 -12.29 -5.62 -18.52
C CYS A 198 -12.19 -7.10 -18.91
N SER A 199 -13.30 -7.84 -18.81
CA SER A 199 -13.37 -9.24 -19.29
C SER A 199 -13.05 -9.37 -20.77
N LEU A 200 -13.49 -8.42 -21.59
CA LEU A 200 -13.12 -8.36 -23.01
C LEU A 200 -11.64 -7.99 -23.18
N ALA A 201 -11.16 -6.98 -22.45
CA ALA A 201 -9.79 -6.51 -22.51
C ALA A 201 -8.77 -7.53 -21.95
N TYR A 202 -9.21 -8.46 -21.09
CA TYR A 202 -8.37 -9.52 -20.53
C TYR A 202 -7.75 -10.40 -21.61
N TYR A 203 -8.46 -10.66 -22.70
CA TYR A 203 -7.96 -11.48 -23.81
C TYR A 203 -7.00 -10.74 -24.76
N LEU A 204 -6.79 -9.44 -24.57
CA LEU A 204 -5.80 -8.70 -25.34
C LEU A 204 -4.37 -9.20 -25.03
N PRO A 205 -3.49 -9.31 -26.04
CA PRO A 205 -2.08 -9.63 -25.79
C PRO A 205 -1.44 -8.63 -24.81
N THR A 206 -0.54 -9.12 -23.95
CA THR A 206 0.14 -8.28 -22.94
C THR A 206 0.85 -7.08 -23.56
N SER A 207 1.43 -7.22 -24.75
CA SER A 207 2.06 -6.12 -25.48
C SER A 207 1.07 -5.00 -25.82
N VAL A 208 -0.17 -5.34 -26.18
CA VAL A 208 -1.24 -4.36 -26.47
C VAL A 208 -1.67 -3.67 -25.18
N LYS A 209 -1.87 -4.43 -24.09
CA LYS A 209 -2.20 -3.84 -22.77
C LYS A 209 -1.13 -2.86 -22.32
N GLN A 210 0.14 -3.26 -22.39
CA GLN A 210 1.29 -2.42 -22.05
C GLN A 210 1.39 -1.18 -22.93
N TYR A 211 1.12 -1.31 -24.24
CA TYR A 211 1.08 -0.17 -25.16
C TYR A 211 0.00 0.84 -24.77
N LEU A 212 -1.24 0.40 -24.54
CA LEU A 212 -2.36 1.25 -24.13
C LEU A 212 -2.11 1.94 -22.78
N LEU A 213 -1.54 1.20 -21.83
CA LEU A 213 -1.10 1.73 -20.55
C LEU A 213 0.03 2.73 -20.74
N GLY A 214 0.98 2.47 -21.63
CA GLY A 214 2.08 3.37 -21.97
C GLY A 214 1.60 4.70 -22.56
N LEU A 215 0.45 4.75 -23.24
CA LEU A 215 -0.13 6.01 -23.71
C LEU A 215 -0.63 6.90 -22.56
N HIS A 216 -1.14 6.32 -21.47
CA HIS A 216 -1.71 7.04 -20.33
C HIS A 216 -0.73 7.23 -19.16
N LEU A 217 0.16 6.25 -18.98
CA LEU A 217 1.18 6.16 -17.94
C LEU A 217 2.58 6.39 -18.52
N SER A 218 2.72 7.44 -19.34
CA SER A 218 4.02 7.91 -19.82
C SER A 218 4.40 9.25 -19.21
N GLY A 219 5.70 9.54 -19.21
CA GLY A 219 6.27 10.79 -18.68
C GLY A 219 7.64 10.57 -18.05
N LYS A 220 8.47 11.61 -18.03
CA LYS A 220 9.87 11.54 -17.57
C LYS A 220 10.03 11.04 -16.13
N ASN A 221 9.05 11.29 -15.27
CA ASN A 221 9.11 10.93 -13.84
C ASN A 221 8.26 9.69 -13.50
N MET A 222 7.67 9.01 -14.49
CA MET A 222 6.85 7.83 -14.23
C MET A 222 7.69 6.70 -13.62
N ASN A 223 7.14 6.00 -12.64
CA ASN A 223 7.72 4.77 -12.12
C ASN A 223 7.78 3.74 -13.27
N PRO A 224 8.97 3.23 -13.64
CA PRO A 224 9.12 2.30 -14.77
C PRO A 224 8.37 0.98 -14.57
N THR A 225 8.08 0.57 -13.33
CA THR A 225 7.27 -0.63 -13.07
C THR A 225 5.77 -0.36 -13.18
N ALA A 226 5.31 0.89 -13.07
CA ALA A 226 3.88 1.20 -12.99
C ALA A 226 3.05 0.70 -14.19
N PRO A 227 3.47 0.82 -15.46
CA PRO A 227 2.72 0.23 -16.57
C PRO A 227 2.64 -1.31 -16.48
N ALA A 228 3.70 -1.97 -16.02
CA ALA A 228 3.69 -3.42 -15.83
C ALA A 228 2.77 -3.82 -14.67
N SER A 229 2.83 -3.11 -13.54
CA SER A 229 1.94 -3.30 -12.38
C SER A 229 0.47 -3.08 -12.75
N ALA A 230 0.19 -2.09 -13.60
CA ALA A 230 -1.16 -1.78 -14.05
C ALA A 230 -1.77 -2.84 -14.99
N VAL A 231 -0.96 -3.77 -15.55
CA VAL A 231 -1.50 -4.90 -16.34
C VAL A 231 -2.41 -5.78 -15.48
N THR A 232 -2.13 -5.92 -14.17
CA THR A 232 -2.98 -6.64 -13.21
C THR A 232 -4.42 -6.13 -13.20
N LEU A 233 -4.63 -4.84 -13.50
CA LEU A 233 -5.97 -4.23 -13.54
C LEU A 233 -6.80 -4.70 -14.74
N PHE A 234 -6.20 -5.38 -15.72
CA PHE A 234 -6.91 -6.06 -16.80
C PHE A 234 -7.41 -7.44 -16.40
N ASN A 235 -7.00 -7.97 -15.24
CA ASN A 235 -7.56 -9.21 -14.71
C ASN A 235 -8.96 -8.92 -14.13
N PRO A 236 -10.03 -9.57 -14.63
CA PRO A 236 -11.40 -9.28 -14.20
C PRO A 236 -11.62 -9.51 -12.71
N HIS A 237 -10.98 -10.52 -12.10
CA HIS A 237 -11.08 -10.78 -10.67
C HIS A 237 -10.47 -9.62 -9.86
N CYS A 238 -9.28 -9.16 -10.25
CA CYS A 238 -8.62 -8.04 -9.59
C CYS A 238 -9.39 -6.73 -9.73
N LEU A 239 -9.86 -6.42 -10.95
CA LEU A 239 -10.68 -5.22 -11.15
C LEU A 239 -11.99 -5.30 -10.38
N ASN A 240 -12.61 -6.48 -10.30
CA ASN A 240 -13.86 -6.65 -9.59
C ASN A 240 -13.70 -6.38 -8.09
N ASN A 241 -12.65 -6.91 -7.46
CA ASN A 241 -12.31 -6.63 -6.06
C ASN A 241 -12.03 -5.14 -5.83
N LEU A 242 -11.21 -4.54 -6.69
CA LEU A 242 -10.86 -3.11 -6.64
C LEU A 242 -12.11 -2.22 -6.64
N ILE A 243 -13.01 -2.44 -7.60
CA ILE A 243 -14.23 -1.62 -7.74
C ILE A 243 -15.22 -1.94 -6.62
N TYR A 244 -15.34 -3.20 -6.21
CA TYR A 244 -16.21 -3.63 -5.11
C TYR A 244 -15.79 -2.96 -3.79
N MET A 245 -14.52 -3.08 -3.41
CA MET A 245 -13.94 -2.41 -2.25
C MET A 245 -14.12 -0.89 -2.37
N GLY A 246 -13.78 -0.31 -3.53
CA GLY A 246 -13.92 1.13 -3.77
C GLY A 246 -15.34 1.66 -3.63
N GLY A 247 -16.35 0.85 -4.00
CA GLY A 247 -17.76 1.19 -3.76
C GLY A 247 -18.10 1.26 -2.27
N LEU A 248 -17.61 0.30 -1.48
CA LEU A 248 -17.87 0.23 -0.05
C LEU A 248 -17.07 1.27 0.74
N GLU A 249 -15.85 1.60 0.32
CA GLU A 249 -15.06 2.73 0.85
C GLU A 249 -15.86 4.03 0.81
N MET A 250 -16.53 4.31 -0.31
CA MET A 250 -17.36 5.53 -0.49
C MET A 250 -18.56 5.59 0.47
N LEU A 251 -19.00 4.46 1.00
CA LEU A 251 -20.12 4.38 1.95
C LEU A 251 -19.65 4.41 3.41
N GLN A 252 -18.45 3.86 3.69
CA GLN A 252 -17.92 3.70 5.04
C GLN A 252 -17.03 4.87 5.48
N VAL A 253 -16.24 5.45 4.57
CA VAL A 253 -15.25 6.50 4.87
C VAL A 253 -15.93 7.88 4.84
N THR A 254 -16.72 8.15 5.87
CA THR A 254 -17.57 9.33 5.99
C THR A 254 -17.00 10.36 6.96
N GLU A 255 -16.65 9.95 8.17
CA GLU A 255 -16.15 10.82 9.23
C GLU A 255 -14.79 10.33 9.76
N PRO A 256 -13.90 11.23 10.19
CA PRO A 256 -12.61 10.84 10.75
C PRO A 256 -12.80 10.21 12.14
N ASP A 257 -12.02 9.17 12.46
CA ASP A 257 -11.99 8.59 13.80
C ASP A 257 -11.19 9.47 14.77
N VAL A 258 -11.87 10.51 15.27
CA VAL A 258 -11.30 11.52 16.16
C VAL A 258 -10.67 10.89 17.42
N LEU A 259 -11.33 9.90 18.01
CA LEU A 259 -10.90 9.31 19.27
C LEU A 259 -9.59 8.54 19.11
N THR A 260 -9.48 7.76 18.04
CA THR A 260 -8.24 7.02 17.75
C THR A 260 -7.11 7.97 17.37
N ILE A 261 -7.41 9.01 16.59
CA ILE A 261 -6.42 10.02 16.19
C ILE A 261 -5.90 10.76 17.43
N GLU A 262 -6.78 11.27 18.28
CA GLU A 262 -6.42 12.01 19.50
C GLU A 262 -5.54 11.15 20.42
N LYS A 263 -5.95 9.89 20.66
CA LYS A 263 -5.21 8.94 21.49
C LYS A 263 -3.80 8.64 20.97
N ASN A 264 -3.58 8.74 19.66
CA ASN A 264 -2.31 8.40 19.01
C ASN A 264 -1.63 9.60 18.35
N LEU A 265 -2.02 10.84 18.70
CA LEU A 265 -1.66 12.04 17.95
C LEU A 265 -0.13 12.21 17.81
N GLU A 266 0.62 11.92 18.87
CA GLU A 266 2.10 11.98 18.87
C GLU A 266 2.75 10.91 17.98
N ARG A 267 2.05 9.80 17.73
CA ARG A 267 2.51 8.67 16.89
C ARG A 267 2.09 8.82 15.44
N LEU A 268 1.18 9.74 15.12
CA LEU A 268 0.64 9.93 13.77
C LEU A 268 1.30 11.12 13.08
N MET A 269 1.55 10.97 11.78
CA MET A 269 1.93 12.06 10.89
C MET A 269 1.01 12.04 9.67
N PHE A 270 0.40 13.17 9.35
CA PHE A 270 -0.50 13.31 8.22
C PHE A 270 0.16 14.16 7.14
N TYR A 271 0.09 13.71 5.90
CA TYR A 271 0.65 14.43 4.77
C TYR A 271 -0.40 14.64 3.68
N TYR A 272 -0.81 15.90 3.48
CA TYR A 272 -1.84 16.28 2.53
C TYR A 272 -1.25 16.91 1.27
N GLY A 273 -1.85 16.65 0.11
CA GLY A 273 -1.50 17.32 -1.15
C GLY A 273 -2.28 18.63 -1.32
N ARG A 274 -1.65 19.66 -1.91
CA ARG A 274 -2.34 20.95 -2.19
C ARG A 274 -3.44 20.86 -3.23
N THR A 275 -3.26 19.97 -4.21
CA THR A 275 -4.13 19.82 -5.39
C THR A 275 -4.82 18.45 -5.40
N ASP A 276 -4.86 17.78 -4.25
CA ASP A 276 -5.44 16.46 -4.12
C ASP A 276 -6.97 16.52 -4.25
N LYS A 277 -7.50 15.72 -5.17
CA LYS A 277 -8.94 15.62 -5.47
C LYS A 277 -9.65 14.50 -4.71
N TRP A 278 -8.91 13.70 -3.96
CA TRP A 278 -9.40 12.69 -3.02
C TRP A 278 -9.33 13.16 -1.58
N CYS A 279 -8.38 14.05 -1.26
CA CYS A 279 -8.23 14.67 0.05
C CYS A 279 -8.03 16.18 -0.11
N PRO A 280 -9.10 16.95 -0.42
CA PRO A 280 -9.01 18.39 -0.66
C PRO A 280 -8.35 19.16 0.48
N ILE A 281 -7.81 20.34 0.18
CA ILE A 281 -7.07 21.17 1.15
C ILE A 281 -7.91 21.54 2.37
N GLU A 282 -9.23 21.62 2.23
CA GLU A 282 -10.16 21.83 3.32
C GLU A 282 -10.05 20.75 4.39
N PHE A 283 -9.73 19.50 4.02
CA PHE A 283 -9.56 18.41 4.99
C PHE A 283 -8.28 18.61 5.82
N TYR A 284 -7.22 19.15 5.21
CA TYR A 284 -6.01 19.54 5.93
C TYR A 284 -6.30 20.66 6.94
N GLU A 285 -7.04 21.70 6.53
CA GLU A 285 -7.38 22.83 7.40
C GLU A 285 -8.27 22.39 8.56
N ASP A 286 -9.30 21.57 8.29
CA ASP A 286 -10.18 21.00 9.31
C ASP A 286 -9.38 20.17 10.34
N MET A 287 -8.48 19.32 9.86
CA MET A 287 -7.61 18.50 10.71
C MET A 287 -6.64 19.35 11.53
N LYS A 288 -6.05 20.39 10.94
CA LYS A 288 -5.13 21.29 11.65
C LYS A 288 -5.84 22.13 12.71
N ASN A 289 -7.07 22.55 12.44
CA ASN A 289 -7.92 23.24 13.40
C ASN A 289 -8.33 22.33 14.56
N LYS A 290 -8.65 21.06 14.26
CA LYS A 290 -9.08 20.07 15.27
C LYS A 290 -7.94 19.56 16.14
N PHE A 291 -6.75 19.40 15.56
CA PHE A 291 -5.54 18.90 16.23
C PHE A 291 -4.37 19.86 16.01
N PRO A 292 -4.35 21.03 16.68
CA PRO A 292 -3.33 22.06 16.46
C PRO A 292 -1.91 21.55 16.74
N GLU A 293 -1.77 20.72 17.77
CA GLU A 293 -0.50 20.07 18.17
C GLU A 293 -0.14 18.84 17.31
N GLY A 294 -1.01 18.44 16.39
CA GLY A 294 -0.79 17.32 15.50
C GLY A 294 0.29 17.58 14.45
N ASN A 295 1.05 16.52 14.12
CA ASN A 295 1.98 16.52 12.99
C ASN A 295 1.21 16.40 11.67
N ILE A 296 0.59 17.50 11.26
CA ILE A 296 -0.25 17.59 10.06
C ILE A 296 0.46 18.53 9.09
N LEU A 297 0.88 17.98 7.96
CA LEU A 297 1.76 18.62 6.99
C LEU A 297 1.05 18.78 5.65
N LEU A 298 1.26 19.94 5.03
CA LEU A 298 0.81 20.22 3.68
C LEU A 298 2.02 20.17 2.73
N ASP A 299 1.90 19.39 1.67
CA ASP A 299 2.92 19.20 0.65
C ASP A 299 3.43 20.53 0.10
N SER A 300 4.74 20.70 0.01
CA SER A 300 5.40 21.86 -0.61
C SER A 300 6.02 21.55 -1.98
N LYS A 301 6.11 20.27 -2.35
CA LYS A 301 6.77 19.77 -3.55
C LYS A 301 5.81 19.58 -4.74
N GLY A 302 4.49 19.66 -4.53
CA GLY A 302 3.48 19.52 -5.58
C GLY A 302 3.23 18.08 -6.01
N MET A 303 3.38 17.13 -5.09
CA MET A 303 3.12 15.71 -5.32
C MET A 303 1.62 15.45 -5.48
N ASN A 304 1.28 14.60 -6.45
CA ASN A 304 -0.10 14.16 -6.66
C ASN A 304 -0.47 13.05 -5.67
N HIS A 305 -1.77 12.86 -5.45
CA HIS A 305 -2.32 11.76 -4.63
C HIS A 305 -1.61 10.42 -4.87
N ALA A 306 -1.57 9.99 -6.13
CA ALA A 306 -0.85 8.79 -6.56
C ALA A 306 0.67 9.02 -6.68
N PHE A 307 1.32 9.43 -5.60
CA PHE A 307 2.76 9.72 -5.57
C PHE A 307 3.60 8.52 -6.03
N CYS A 308 3.13 7.30 -5.76
CA CYS A 308 3.79 6.05 -6.15
C CYS A 308 4.04 5.97 -7.67
N LEU A 309 3.23 6.66 -8.48
CA LEU A 309 3.37 6.68 -9.94
C LEU A 309 4.43 7.67 -10.43
N LYS A 310 4.62 8.83 -9.79
CA LYS A 310 5.43 9.93 -10.37
C LYS A 310 6.41 10.61 -9.41
N SER A 311 6.25 10.41 -8.11
CA SER A 311 6.98 11.12 -7.05
C SER A 311 7.46 10.17 -5.94
N SER A 312 7.75 8.92 -6.34
CA SER A 312 8.19 7.86 -5.42
C SER A 312 9.48 8.24 -4.67
N CYS A 313 10.48 8.80 -5.36
CA CYS A 313 11.75 9.13 -4.72
C CYS A 313 11.60 10.33 -3.79
N GLU A 314 10.89 11.37 -4.24
CA GLU A 314 10.65 12.59 -3.46
C GLU A 314 9.88 12.30 -2.18
N MET A 315 8.91 11.37 -2.23
CA MET A 315 8.18 10.93 -1.04
C MET A 315 9.07 10.10 -0.10
N ALA A 316 9.92 9.23 -0.65
CA ALA A 316 10.87 8.46 0.16
C ALA A 316 11.86 9.38 0.90
N GLU A 317 12.37 10.42 0.24
CA GLU A 317 13.21 11.45 0.88
C GLU A 317 12.47 12.18 2.00
N VAL A 318 11.20 12.54 1.78
CA VAL A 318 10.37 13.22 2.79
C VAL A 318 10.25 12.34 4.03
N ILE A 319 9.86 11.07 3.86
CA ILE A 319 9.72 10.11 4.95
C ILE A 319 11.05 9.85 5.65
N TRP A 320 12.12 9.61 4.90
CA TRP A 320 13.43 9.37 5.48
C TRP A 320 13.91 10.57 6.31
N ASN A 321 13.69 11.79 5.84
CA ASN A 321 14.07 12.98 6.59
C ASN A 321 13.33 13.13 7.92
N TRP A 322 12.08 12.65 8.01
CA TRP A 322 11.34 12.58 9.27
C TRP A 322 11.88 11.46 10.17
N MET A 323 12.12 10.27 9.59
CA MET A 323 12.35 9.06 10.38
C MET A 323 13.81 8.81 10.75
N LYS A 324 14.80 9.36 10.03
CA LYS A 324 16.23 9.07 10.26
C LYS A 324 16.79 9.39 11.67
N LYS A 325 16.04 10.13 12.49
CA LYS A 325 16.38 10.41 13.89
C LYS A 325 15.66 9.49 14.87
N GLU A 326 14.63 8.79 14.41
CA GLU A 326 13.77 7.91 15.19
C GLU A 326 14.09 6.41 15.00
N VAL A 327 14.89 6.06 13.98
CA VAL A 327 15.23 4.68 13.60
C VAL A 327 16.69 4.33 13.78
#